data_AF-A0A2A9PA20-F1
#
_entry.id   AF-A0A2A9PA20-F1
#
_cell.length_a   1.000
_cell.length_b   1.000
_cell.length_c   1.000
_cell.angle_alpha   90.00
_cell.angle_beta   90.00
_cell.angle_gamma   90.00
#
_symmetry.space_group_name_H-M   'P 1'
#
loop_
_entity.id
_entity.type
_entity.pdbx_description
1 polymer ?
#
loop_
_entity_poly.entity_id
_entity_poly.type
_entity_poly.pdbx_seq_one_letter_code
_entity_poly.pdbx_strand_id
1 'polypeptide(L)'
;MRTRLSRAPRTLQTSFQKSSIMRYETRQQREAAYMLRSMLDRPADWKGILKQFATALIFRIRFGVDIKDGSDPMIRVVADASHPLRHGGAPAGTPVDFFPLLRWMPRCLQNKSLRLASDWRWAVGRLHDEPFEAYMNSQTRAWSLTRDMLEQRQRQLDTGVEPELTIHDIKGAAAAVMAAGQETTWSSLIIMVLN
;
A
#
# COMPACT_ATOMS: atom_id res chain seq x y z
N MET A 1 -8.84 25.81 0.10
CA MET A 1 -8.60 24.50 -0.54
C MET A 1 -7.12 24.15 -0.80
N ARG A 2 -6.18 25.11 -0.86
CA ARG A 2 -4.73 24.86 -1.12
C ARG A 2 -3.90 24.32 0.06
N THR A 3 -4.46 24.20 1.27
CA THR A 3 -3.71 23.89 2.50
C THR A 3 -3.72 22.41 2.92
N ARG A 4 -4.55 21.55 2.32
CA ARG A 4 -4.62 20.11 2.68
C ARG A 4 -3.53 19.27 2.01
N LEU A 5 -3.08 19.62 0.80
CA LEU A 5 -2.11 18.82 0.04
C LEU A 5 -0.66 18.91 0.55
N SER A 6 -0.31 19.95 1.32
CA SER A 6 1.07 20.15 1.80
C SER A 6 1.39 19.41 3.12
N ARG A 7 0.39 18.77 3.76
CA ARG A 7 0.55 18.16 5.09
C ARG A 7 0.77 16.64 5.07
N ALA A 8 0.13 15.94 4.13
CA ALA A 8 0.32 14.49 3.94
C ALA A 8 1.80 14.02 3.88
N PRO A 9 2.73 14.71 3.18
CA PRO A 9 4.12 14.24 3.11
C PRO A 9 4.89 14.43 4.43
N ARG A 10 4.55 15.41 5.27
CA ARG A 10 5.25 15.63 6.55
C ARG A 10 4.89 14.57 7.57
N THR A 11 3.62 14.21 7.69
CA THR A 11 3.18 13.21 8.67
C THR A 11 3.76 11.83 8.34
N LEU A 12 3.87 11.48 7.06
CA LEU A 12 4.57 10.28 6.61
C LEU A 12 6.05 10.32 7.01
N GLN A 13 6.76 11.43 6.76
CA GLN A 13 8.18 11.55 7.14
C GLN A 13 8.42 11.40 8.66
N THR A 14 7.52 11.91 9.50
CA THR A 14 7.65 11.77 10.97
C THR A 14 7.42 10.33 11.43
N SER A 15 6.42 9.63 10.86
CA SER A 15 6.18 8.20 11.17
C SER A 15 7.30 7.27 10.66
N PHE A 16 8.07 7.67 9.65
CA PHE A 16 9.25 6.95 9.15
C PHE A 16 10.56 7.31 9.89
N GLN A 17 10.54 8.07 11.00
CA GLN A 17 11.75 8.41 11.75
C GLN A 17 12.44 7.18 12.38
N LYS A 18 13.79 7.25 12.38
CA LYS A 18 14.80 6.20 12.63
C LYS A 18 14.57 5.21 13.79
N SER A 19 13.75 5.52 14.79
CA SER A 19 13.57 4.67 15.99
C SER A 19 12.79 3.38 15.70
N SER A 20 11.98 3.34 14.65
CA SER A 20 11.22 2.14 14.26
C SER A 20 12.05 1.13 13.45
N ILE A 21 13.11 1.58 12.76
CA ILE A 21 13.90 0.77 11.80
C ILE A 21 14.66 -0.37 12.50
N MET A 22 15.23 -0.10 13.69
CA MET A 22 16.00 -1.09 14.48
C MET A 22 15.16 -2.29 14.96
N ARG A 23 13.83 -2.15 15.03
CA ARG A 23 12.94 -3.23 15.51
C ARG A 23 12.53 -4.21 14.40
N TYR A 24 12.86 -3.93 13.14
CA TYR A 24 12.52 -4.77 12.00
C TYR A 24 13.62 -5.78 11.63
N GLU A 25 14.88 -5.54 12.01
CA GLU A 25 16.05 -6.29 11.53
C GLU A 25 15.94 -7.81 11.76
N THR A 26 15.70 -8.25 13.01
CA THR A 26 15.70 -9.68 13.35
C THR A 26 14.59 -10.47 12.64
N ARG A 27 13.43 -9.83 12.39
CA ARG A 27 12.34 -10.50 11.69
C ARG A 27 12.43 -10.36 10.18
N GLN A 28 12.96 -9.26 9.65
CA GLN A 28 13.28 -9.14 8.22
C GLN A 28 14.29 -10.21 7.81
N GLN A 29 15.29 -10.51 8.65
CA GLN A 29 16.22 -11.62 8.43
C GLN A 29 15.51 -12.97 8.36
N ARG A 30 14.54 -13.24 9.25
CA ARG A 30 13.76 -14.48 9.23
C ARG A 30 12.90 -14.62 7.98
N GLU A 31 12.21 -13.55 7.59
CA GLU A 31 11.40 -13.51 6.37
C GLU A 31 12.27 -13.63 5.12
N ALA A 32 13.45 -12.99 5.11
CA ALA A 32 14.42 -13.13 4.03
C ALA A 32 14.94 -14.58 3.93
N ALA A 33 15.21 -15.24 5.05
CA ALA A 33 15.61 -16.64 5.06
C ALA A 33 14.49 -17.56 4.52
N TYR A 34 13.22 -17.30 4.89
CA TYR A 34 12.07 -18.03 4.36
C TYR A 34 11.88 -17.79 2.85
N MET A 35 12.04 -16.54 2.40
CA MET A 35 12.01 -16.17 0.99
C MET A 35 13.09 -16.93 0.20
N LEU A 36 14.34 -16.91 0.66
CA LEU A 36 15.46 -17.60 0.01
C LEU A 36 15.23 -19.11 -0.06
N ARG A 37 14.75 -19.72 1.04
CA ARG A 37 14.40 -21.15 1.06
C ARG A 37 13.28 -21.46 0.07
N SER A 38 12.24 -20.63 0.02
CA SER A 38 11.13 -20.79 -0.92
C SER A 38 11.59 -20.67 -2.38
N MET A 39 12.57 -19.80 -2.67
CA MET A 39 13.16 -19.67 -4.02
C MET A 39 13.97 -20.92 -4.41
N LEU A 40 14.67 -21.53 -3.45
CA LEU A 40 15.38 -22.81 -3.68
C LEU A 40 14.40 -23.97 -3.91
N ASP A 41 13.30 -24.02 -3.16
CA ASP A 41 12.28 -25.07 -3.29
C ASP A 41 11.47 -24.92 -4.59
N ARG A 42 11.24 -23.69 -5.07
CA ARG A 42 10.44 -23.39 -6.27
C ARG A 42 11.12 -22.36 -7.18
N PRO A 43 12.21 -22.74 -7.87
CA PRO A 43 13.00 -21.81 -8.68
C PRO A 43 12.24 -21.26 -9.88
N ALA A 44 11.19 -21.93 -10.36
CA ALA A 44 10.37 -21.44 -11.47
C ALA A 44 9.48 -20.22 -11.08
N ASP A 45 9.15 -20.07 -9.80
CA ASP A 45 8.23 -19.04 -9.29
C ASP A 45 8.93 -17.98 -8.41
N TRP A 46 10.24 -17.82 -8.59
CA TRP A 46 11.05 -16.91 -7.78
C TRP A 46 10.53 -15.46 -7.79
N LYS A 47 9.99 -14.99 -8.93
CA LYS A 47 9.39 -13.64 -9.04
C LYS A 47 8.14 -13.49 -8.19
N GLY A 48 7.29 -14.53 -8.13
CA GLY A 48 6.10 -14.56 -7.29
C GLY A 48 6.47 -14.54 -5.81
N ILE A 49 7.50 -15.30 -5.44
CA ILE A 49 8.05 -15.34 -4.08
C ILE A 49 8.59 -13.96 -3.66
N LEU A 50 9.35 -13.27 -4.51
CA LEU A 50 9.80 -11.90 -4.24
C LEU A 50 8.62 -10.92 -4.07
N LYS A 51 7.57 -11.08 -4.88
CA LYS A 51 6.36 -10.23 -4.79
C LYS A 51 5.63 -10.46 -3.48
N GLN A 52 5.50 -11.72 -3.06
CA GLN A 52 4.93 -12.09 -1.77
C GLN A 52 5.74 -11.48 -0.62
N PHE A 53 7.07 -11.59 -0.66
CA PHE A 53 7.94 -11.00 0.35
C PHE A 53 7.77 -9.49 0.46
N ALA A 54 7.81 -8.76 -0.67
CA ALA A 54 7.58 -7.31 -0.70
C ALA A 54 6.19 -6.95 -0.16
N THR A 55 5.17 -7.75 -0.48
CA THR A 55 3.80 -7.55 0.02
C THR A 55 3.73 -7.71 1.54
N ALA A 56 4.27 -8.82 2.07
CA ALA A 56 4.29 -9.11 3.51
C ALA A 56 5.04 -8.05 4.30
N LEU A 57 6.19 -7.59 3.79
CA LEU A 57 6.99 -6.53 4.42
C LEU A 57 6.20 -5.23 4.56
N ILE A 58 5.55 -4.78 3.49
CA ILE A 58 4.79 -3.51 3.52
C ILE A 58 3.53 -3.64 4.36
N PHE A 59 2.85 -4.80 4.34
CA PHE A 59 1.70 -5.07 5.22
C PHE A 59 2.07 -4.94 6.69
N ARG A 60 3.23 -5.48 7.04
CA ARG A 60 3.73 -5.39 8.39
C ARG A 60 4.07 -3.96 8.81
N ILE A 61 4.65 -3.15 7.93
CA ILE A 61 4.92 -1.73 8.23
C ILE A 61 3.60 -0.95 8.35
N ARG A 62 2.66 -1.20 7.44
CA ARG A 62 1.38 -0.48 7.34
C ARG A 62 0.44 -0.81 8.50
N PHE A 63 0.26 -2.08 8.81
CA PHE A 63 -0.77 -2.58 9.73
C PHE A 63 -0.21 -3.35 10.93
N GLY A 64 1.09 -3.67 10.95
CA GLY A 64 1.67 -4.47 12.03
C GLY A 64 1.27 -5.95 11.98
N VAL A 65 0.72 -6.41 10.84
CA VAL A 65 0.24 -7.78 10.63
C VAL A 65 1.29 -8.56 9.82
N ASP A 66 1.64 -9.76 10.29
CA ASP A 66 2.49 -10.70 9.57
C ASP A 66 1.62 -11.55 8.62
N ILE A 67 1.85 -11.45 7.31
CA ILE A 67 1.24 -12.33 6.30
C ILE A 67 2.05 -13.62 6.28
N LYS A 68 1.44 -14.73 6.71
CA LYS A 68 2.15 -16.01 6.92
C LYS A 68 2.14 -16.94 5.70
N ASP A 69 1.23 -16.73 4.75
CA ASP A 69 1.03 -17.63 3.61
C ASP A 69 0.85 -16.83 2.32
N GLY A 70 1.36 -17.37 1.21
CA GLY A 70 1.18 -16.84 -0.14
C GLY A 70 -0.27 -16.88 -0.61
N SER A 71 -1.08 -17.69 0.07
CA SER A 71 -2.51 -17.87 -0.17
C SER A 71 -3.40 -16.84 0.53
N ASP A 72 -2.80 -15.91 1.28
CA ASP A 72 -3.56 -14.88 1.99
C ASP A 72 -4.39 -14.04 0.98
N PRO A 73 -5.72 -13.92 1.17
CA PRO A 73 -6.58 -13.10 0.31
C PRO A 73 -6.03 -11.69 0.08
N MET A 74 -5.29 -11.16 1.05
CA MET A 74 -4.67 -9.85 1.00
C MET A 74 -3.61 -9.73 -0.10
N ILE A 75 -2.85 -10.79 -0.37
CA ILE A 75 -1.88 -10.82 -1.46
C ILE A 75 -2.60 -10.69 -2.81
N ARG A 76 -3.77 -11.33 -2.94
CA ARG A 76 -4.59 -11.24 -4.15
C ARG A 76 -5.17 -9.84 -4.34
N VAL A 77 -5.66 -9.20 -3.27
CA VAL A 77 -6.14 -7.81 -3.31
C VAL A 77 -5.06 -6.86 -3.81
N VAL A 78 -3.82 -7.03 -3.33
CA VAL A 78 -2.67 -6.23 -3.76
C VAL A 78 -2.29 -6.54 -5.20
N ALA A 79 -2.30 -7.82 -5.59
CA ALA A 79 -2.02 -8.23 -6.96
C ALA A 79 -3.04 -7.63 -7.95
N ASP A 80 -4.32 -7.68 -7.63
CA ASP A 80 -5.40 -7.11 -8.44
C ASP A 80 -5.25 -5.59 -8.56
N ALA A 81 -4.92 -4.90 -7.47
CA ALA A 81 -4.70 -3.44 -7.48
C ALA A 81 -3.38 -3.02 -8.15
N SER A 82 -2.38 -3.91 -8.22
CA SER A 82 -1.11 -3.67 -8.90
C SER A 82 -1.21 -3.74 -10.44
N HIS A 83 -2.20 -4.45 -10.96
CA HIS A 83 -2.45 -4.56 -12.41
C HIS A 83 -2.78 -3.21 -13.07
N PRO A 84 -3.75 -2.41 -12.57
CA PRO A 84 -4.03 -1.08 -13.11
C PRO A 84 -2.89 -0.10 -12.88
N LEU A 85 -2.09 -0.24 -11.82
CA LEU A 85 -0.92 0.63 -11.60
C LEU A 85 0.18 0.42 -12.67
N ARG A 86 0.38 -0.82 -13.11
CA ARG A 86 1.34 -1.15 -14.20
C ARG A 86 0.84 -0.72 -15.58
N HIS A 87 -0.47 -0.86 -15.83
CA HIS A 87 -1.04 -0.74 -17.18
C HIS A 87 -1.87 0.53 -17.39
N GLY A 88 -2.12 1.31 -16.32
CA GLY A 88 -2.98 2.50 -16.32
C GLY A 88 -2.31 3.78 -16.78
N GLY A 89 -1.01 3.73 -17.07
CA GLY A 89 -0.20 4.93 -17.35
C GLY A 89 0.29 5.60 -16.06
N ALA A 90 1.14 6.63 -16.22
CA ALA A 90 1.74 7.33 -15.10
C ALA A 90 0.68 7.92 -14.15
N PRO A 91 0.82 7.76 -12.81
CA PRO A 91 0.03 8.50 -11.84
C PRO A 91 0.16 10.00 -12.14
N ALA A 92 -0.96 10.75 -12.18
CA ALA A 92 -1.05 12.16 -12.59
C ALA A 92 -0.82 12.45 -14.10
N GLY A 93 -0.75 11.42 -14.95
CA GLY A 93 -0.67 11.55 -16.41
C GLY A 93 -2.00 11.29 -17.12
N THR A 94 -3.08 11.02 -16.38
CA THR A 94 -4.38 10.72 -16.97
C THR A 94 -5.18 12.00 -17.23
N PRO A 95 -5.82 12.16 -18.40
CA PRO A 95 -6.67 13.31 -18.70
C PRO A 95 -7.74 13.62 -17.64
N VAL A 96 -8.17 12.62 -16.85
CA VAL A 96 -9.12 12.77 -15.72
C VAL A 96 -8.59 13.67 -14.62
N ASP A 97 -7.28 13.68 -14.40
CA ASP A 97 -6.64 14.50 -13.37
C ASP A 97 -6.70 15.99 -13.74
N PHE A 98 -6.79 16.31 -15.04
CA PHE A 98 -6.93 17.67 -15.56
C PHE A 98 -8.38 18.06 -15.85
N PHE A 99 -9.23 17.10 -16.24
CA PHE A 99 -10.63 17.33 -16.58
C PHE A 99 -11.53 16.29 -15.89
N PRO A 100 -12.06 16.57 -14.68
CA PRO A 100 -12.91 15.64 -13.92
C PRO A 100 -14.22 15.27 -14.64
N LEU A 101 -14.63 16.05 -15.64
CA LEU A 101 -15.76 15.77 -16.54
C LEU A 101 -15.56 14.49 -17.38
N LEU A 102 -14.30 14.10 -17.64
CA LEU A 102 -13.98 12.86 -18.36
C LEU A 102 -14.38 11.60 -17.60
N ARG A 103 -14.68 11.70 -16.29
CA ARG A 103 -15.20 10.59 -15.48
C ARG A 103 -16.63 10.16 -15.89
N TRP A 104 -17.38 11.04 -16.53
CA TRP A 104 -18.76 10.80 -17.00
C TRP A 104 -18.86 10.51 -18.50
N MET A 105 -17.72 10.38 -19.17
CA MET A 105 -17.68 10.23 -20.61
C MET A 105 -18.14 8.81 -21.03
N PRO A 106 -19.04 8.68 -22.02
CA PRO A 106 -19.50 7.38 -22.50
C PRO A 106 -18.33 6.52 -23.00
N ARG A 107 -18.43 5.19 -22.80
CA ARG A 107 -17.34 4.21 -23.06
C ARG A 107 -16.71 4.32 -24.46
N CYS A 108 -17.43 4.84 -25.45
CA CYS A 108 -16.96 5.04 -26.83
C CYS A 108 -15.84 6.09 -26.95
N LEU A 109 -15.76 7.07 -26.04
CA LEU A 109 -14.78 8.17 -26.10
C LEU A 109 -13.65 8.01 -25.06
N GLN A 110 -13.69 6.96 -24.23
CA GLN A 110 -12.67 6.70 -23.22
C GLN A 110 -11.41 6.10 -23.85
N ASN A 111 -10.25 6.69 -23.55
CA ASN A 111 -8.95 6.12 -23.91
C ASN A 111 -8.65 4.84 -23.09
N LYS A 112 -7.59 4.10 -23.46
CA LYS A 112 -7.25 2.82 -22.81
C LYS A 112 -7.02 2.96 -21.30
N SER A 113 -6.40 4.04 -20.83
CA SER A 113 -6.17 4.26 -19.39
C SER A 113 -7.46 4.61 -18.63
N LEU A 114 -8.36 5.40 -19.22
CA LEU A 114 -9.68 5.70 -18.68
C LEU A 114 -10.53 4.45 -18.50
N ARG A 115 -10.53 3.58 -19.51
CA ARG A 115 -11.26 2.30 -19.47
C ARG A 115 -10.68 1.40 -18.38
N LEU A 116 -9.35 1.29 -18.31
CA LEU A 116 -8.69 0.51 -17.27
C LEU A 116 -8.96 1.07 -15.86
N ALA A 117 -8.90 2.38 -15.67
CA ALA A 117 -9.21 3.01 -14.38
C ALA A 117 -10.67 2.78 -13.96
N SER A 118 -11.62 2.84 -14.92
CA SER A 118 -13.03 2.54 -14.67
C SER A 118 -13.24 1.07 -14.33
N ASP A 119 -12.67 0.15 -15.12
CA ASP A 119 -12.86 -1.28 -14.97
C ASP A 119 -12.15 -1.86 -13.74
N TRP A 120 -11.11 -1.19 -13.23
CA TRP A 120 -10.35 -1.61 -12.03
C TRP A 120 -10.61 -0.75 -10.79
N ARG A 121 -11.59 0.17 -10.85
CA ARG A 121 -11.96 1.02 -9.72
C ARG A 121 -12.36 0.21 -8.49
N TRP A 122 -12.99 -0.96 -8.70
CA TRP A 122 -13.34 -1.89 -7.63
C TRP A 122 -12.09 -2.45 -6.93
N ALA A 123 -11.03 -2.80 -7.67
CA ALA A 123 -9.80 -3.35 -7.09
C ALA A 123 -9.04 -2.32 -6.24
N VAL A 124 -9.01 -1.06 -6.69
CA VAL A 124 -8.45 0.05 -5.91
C VAL A 124 -9.26 0.27 -4.64
N GLY A 125 -10.60 0.26 -4.73
CA GLY A 125 -11.48 0.35 -3.56
C GLY A 125 -11.21 -0.76 -2.55
N ARG A 126 -11.11 -2.02 -3.02
CA ARG A 126 -10.78 -3.17 -2.17
C ARG A 126 -9.43 -3.01 -1.47
N LEU A 127 -8.41 -2.45 -2.13
CA LEU A 127 -7.09 -2.18 -1.52
C LEU A 127 -7.13 -1.12 -0.41
N HIS A 128 -8.10 -0.21 -0.45
CA HIS A 128 -8.31 0.77 0.63
C HIS A 128 -9.08 0.17 1.80
N ASP A 129 -10.20 -0.51 1.51
CA ASP A 129 -11.19 -0.86 2.51
C ASP A 129 -10.89 -2.19 3.20
N GLU A 130 -10.67 -3.28 2.46
CA GLU A 130 -10.51 -4.62 3.06
C GLU A 130 -9.32 -4.71 4.02
N PRO A 131 -8.12 -4.19 3.68
CA PRO A 131 -6.98 -4.25 4.59
C PRO A 131 -7.18 -3.41 5.85
N PHE A 132 -7.86 -2.27 5.70
CA PHE A 132 -8.10 -1.36 6.81
C PHE A 132 -9.17 -1.92 7.76
N GLU A 133 -10.24 -2.51 7.22
CA GLU A 133 -11.27 -3.17 8.01
C GLU A 133 -10.73 -4.40 8.74
N ALA A 134 -9.95 -5.24 8.05
CA ALA A 134 -9.26 -6.37 8.66
C ALA A 134 -8.34 -5.90 9.81
N TYR A 135 -7.63 -4.78 9.63
CA TYR A 135 -6.82 -4.19 10.68
C TYR A 135 -7.66 -3.70 11.88
N MET A 136 -8.75 -2.97 11.64
CA MET A 136 -9.65 -2.46 12.69
C MET A 136 -10.30 -3.61 13.50
N ASN A 137 -10.60 -4.72 12.84
CA ASN A 137 -11.12 -5.93 13.47
C ASN A 137 -10.04 -6.78 14.16
N SER A 138 -8.75 -6.53 13.85
CA SER A 138 -7.65 -7.22 14.48
C SER A 138 -7.35 -6.62 15.85
N GLN A 139 -7.16 -7.47 16.87
CA GLN A 139 -6.64 -7.05 18.18
C GLN A 139 -5.11 -6.86 18.15
N THR A 140 -4.56 -6.41 17.01
CA THR A 140 -3.12 -6.27 16.83
C THR A 140 -2.59 -5.16 17.71
N ARG A 141 -1.76 -5.54 18.69
CA ARG A 141 -1.08 -4.59 19.59
C ARG A 141 0.30 -4.18 19.09
N ALA A 142 0.70 -4.66 17.91
CA ALA A 142 1.95 -4.26 17.28
C ALA A 142 1.92 -2.77 16.90
N TRP A 143 3.12 -2.20 16.77
CA TRP A 143 3.27 -0.87 16.19
C TRP A 143 3.02 -0.94 14.68
N SER A 144 2.31 0.06 14.15
CA SER A 144 2.06 0.17 12.71
C SER A 144 1.85 1.64 12.33
N LEU A 145 2.15 1.98 11.07
CA LEU A 145 1.91 3.33 10.57
C LEU A 145 0.43 3.74 10.69
N THR A 146 -0.49 2.81 10.42
CA THR A 146 -1.93 3.06 10.57
C THR A 146 -2.31 3.32 12.02
N ARG A 147 -1.69 2.61 12.97
CA ARG A 147 -1.90 2.83 14.40
C ARG A 147 -1.45 4.22 14.82
N ASP A 148 -0.25 4.63 14.44
CA ASP A 148 0.29 5.95 14.79
C ASP A 148 -0.60 7.08 14.26
N MET A 149 -1.08 6.96 13.01
CA MET A 149 -1.99 7.94 12.42
C MET A 149 -3.34 7.99 13.14
N LEU A 150 -3.87 6.84 13.58
CA LEU A 150 -5.11 6.76 14.35
C LEU A 150 -4.94 7.31 15.78
N GLU A 151 -3.84 7.00 16.45
CA GLU A 151 -3.53 7.53 17.78
C GLU A 151 -3.33 9.05 17.74
N GLN A 152 -2.61 9.56 16.73
CA GLN A 152 -2.45 11.01 16.52
C GLN A 152 -3.82 11.68 16.31
N ARG A 153 -4.68 11.08 15.48
CA ARG A 153 -6.04 11.56 15.25
C ARG A 153 -6.86 11.58 16.54
N GLN A 154 -6.79 10.53 17.35
CA GLN A 154 -7.51 10.45 18.62
C GLN A 154 -7.05 11.53 19.60
N ARG A 155 -5.73 11.76 19.71
CA ARG A 155 -5.16 12.83 20.56
C ARG A 155 -5.64 14.24 20.15
N GLN A 156 -5.86 14.47 18.85
CA GLN A 156 -6.42 15.74 18.36
C GLN A 156 -7.88 15.89 18.77
N LEU A 157 -8.67 14.81 18.69
CA LEU A 157 -10.06 14.80 19.15
C LEU A 157 -10.17 15.04 20.67
N ASP A 158 -9.31 14.37 21.45
CA ASP A 158 -9.31 14.49 22.91
C ASP A 158 -8.93 15.90 23.39
N THR A 159 -8.16 16.64 22.58
CA THR A 159 -7.80 18.05 22.85
C THR A 159 -8.81 19.06 22.26
N GLY A 160 -9.89 18.58 21.62
CA GLY A 160 -10.93 19.42 21.03
C GLY A 160 -10.53 20.09 19.71
N VAL A 161 -9.45 19.64 19.07
CA VAL A 161 -8.96 20.17 17.79
C VAL A 161 -9.54 19.38 16.62
N GLU A 162 -9.90 20.05 15.53
CA GLU A 162 -10.31 19.37 14.29
C GLU A 162 -9.16 18.49 13.78
N PRO A 163 -9.36 17.18 13.58
CA PRO A 163 -8.27 16.30 13.21
C PRO A 163 -7.70 16.65 11.84
N GLU A 164 -6.38 16.68 11.73
CA GLU A 164 -5.69 16.98 10.48
C GLU A 164 -5.91 15.91 9.41
N LEU A 165 -6.13 14.67 9.85
CA LEU A 165 -6.34 13.51 9.00
C LEU A 165 -7.71 12.89 9.28
N THR A 166 -8.53 12.81 8.24
CA THR A 166 -9.77 12.03 8.30
C THR A 166 -9.47 10.53 8.18
N ILE A 167 -10.43 9.68 8.55
CA ILE A 167 -10.29 8.22 8.35
C ILE A 167 -10.07 7.90 6.86
N HIS A 168 -10.71 8.65 5.96
CA HIS A 168 -10.49 8.51 4.52
C HIS A 168 -9.04 8.86 4.12
N ASP A 169 -8.45 9.90 4.71
CA ASP A 169 -7.04 10.27 4.45
C ASP A 169 -6.06 9.21 4.97
N ILE A 170 -6.36 8.60 6.13
CA ILE A 170 -5.56 7.51 6.68
C ILE A 170 -5.65 6.26 5.78
N LYS A 171 -6.86 5.85 5.38
CA LYS A 171 -7.08 4.77 4.40
C LYS A 171 -6.33 5.06 3.08
N GLY A 172 -6.40 6.32 2.63
CA GLY A 172 -5.73 6.84 1.45
C GLY A 172 -4.21 6.67 1.52
N ALA A 173 -3.60 7.23 2.55
CA ALA A 173 -2.16 7.18 2.79
C ALA A 173 -1.66 5.75 2.92
N ALA A 174 -2.39 4.91 3.65
CA ALA A 174 -2.00 3.52 3.87
C ALA A 174 -1.99 2.72 2.55
N ALA A 175 -2.97 2.92 1.67
CA ALA A 175 -2.96 2.28 0.34
C ALA A 175 -1.89 2.85 -0.59
N ALA A 176 -1.60 4.16 -0.52
CA ALA A 176 -0.51 4.76 -1.28
C ALA A 176 0.86 4.16 -0.89
N VAL A 177 1.11 3.98 0.42
CA VAL A 177 2.31 3.28 0.92
C VAL A 177 2.35 1.84 0.42
N MET A 178 1.22 1.15 0.36
CA MET A 178 1.14 -0.22 -0.17
C MET A 178 1.54 -0.28 -1.65
N ALA A 179 0.91 0.57 -2.47
CA ALA A 179 1.15 0.63 -3.91
C ALA A 179 2.61 0.98 -4.24
N ALA A 180 3.14 2.03 -3.59
CA ALA A 180 4.49 2.50 -3.86
C ALA A 180 5.56 1.56 -3.27
N GLY A 181 5.38 1.13 -2.03
CA GLY A 181 6.37 0.35 -1.29
C GLY A 181 6.53 -1.07 -1.84
N GLN A 182 5.43 -1.74 -2.22
CA GLN A 182 5.50 -3.11 -2.71
C GLN A 182 6.18 -3.16 -4.09
N GLU A 183 5.79 -2.29 -5.02
CA GLU A 183 6.27 -2.33 -6.40
C GLU A 183 7.75 -1.97 -6.52
N THR A 184 8.18 -0.92 -5.81
CA THR A 184 9.59 -0.52 -5.78
C THR A 184 10.46 -1.60 -5.15
N THR A 185 10.05 -2.14 -4.00
CA THR A 185 10.81 -3.21 -3.31
C THR A 185 10.91 -4.46 -4.18
N TRP A 186 9.80 -4.90 -4.78
CA TRP A 186 9.79 -6.06 -5.67
C TRP A 186 10.71 -5.86 -6.88
N SER A 187 10.64 -4.69 -7.51
CA SER A 187 11.47 -4.36 -8.67
C SER A 187 12.95 -4.30 -8.31
N SER A 188 13.31 -3.71 -7.17
CA SER A 188 14.69 -3.68 -6.66
C SER A 188 15.23 -5.08 -6.40
N LEU A 189 14.44 -5.97 -5.79
CA LEU A 189 14.83 -7.35 -5.55
C LEU A 189 15.01 -8.14 -6.86
N ILE A 190 14.14 -7.93 -7.85
CA ILE A 190 14.30 -8.53 -9.18
C ILE A 190 15.63 -8.11 -9.81
N ILE A 191 15.94 -6.82 -9.78
CA ILE A 191 17.18 -6.30 -10.36
C ILE A 191 18.40 -6.94 -9.67
N MET A 192 18.37 -7.06 -8.34
CA MET A 192 19.47 -7.66 -7.56
C MET A 192 19.66 -9.15 -7.83
N VAL A 193 18.61 -9.89 -8.19
CA VAL A 193 18.71 -11.33 -8.53
C VAL A 193 19.19 -11.53 -9.98
N LEU A 194 18.85 -10.60 -10.88
CA LEU A 194 19.21 -10.68 -12.30
C LEU A 194 20.62 -10.17 -12.61
N ASN A 195 21.24 -9.41 -11.69
CA ASN A 195 22.56 -8.81 -11.86
C ASN A 195 23.60 -9.49 -10.98
#